data_AF-A0A1F7YPT1-F1
#
_entry.id   AF-A0A1F7YPT1-F1
#
_cell.length_a   1.000
_cell.length_b   1.000
_cell.length_c   1.000
_cell.angle_alpha   90.00
_cell.angle_beta   90.00
_cell.angle_gamma   90.00
#
_symmetry.space_group_name_H-M   'P 1'
#
loop_
_entity.id
_entity.type
_entity.pdbx_description
1 polymer ?
#
loop_
_entity_poly.entity_id
_entity_poly.type
_entity_poly.pdbx_seq_one_letter_code
_entity_poly.pdbx_strand_id
1 'polypeptide(L)'
;MLADKVVHWIEFGRISYLETMKVMAHLYIVAPGILFILSFIILLPFGGIQSYPGRDFGGTVVQELGTGNLDLPSVLVLGVYFFVAALTEEYLFRFLPVGLAAIILWRRFPKAVLLISIAASFIFGYIHAPNYLIVMGSTGFILCVLFLKIWRSQKSFALALASSTALHFSWNMMIIVVNVIFVALGLL
;
A
#
# COMPACT_ATOMS: atom_id res chain seq x y z
N MET A 1 -23.21 -37.52 -16.14
CA MET A 1 -22.83 -37.68 -14.71
C MET A 1 -21.39 -37.25 -14.40
N LEU A 2 -20.35 -37.67 -15.15
CA LEU A 2 -18.97 -37.17 -14.94
C LEU A 2 -18.75 -35.79 -15.59
N ALA A 3 -19.30 -35.59 -16.79
CA ALA A 3 -19.24 -34.31 -17.52
C ALA A 3 -19.92 -33.16 -16.75
N ASP A 4 -21.09 -33.40 -16.16
CA ASP A 4 -21.83 -32.40 -15.38
C ASP A 4 -21.06 -31.96 -14.12
N LYS A 5 -20.31 -32.88 -13.50
CA LYS A 5 -19.44 -32.56 -12.36
C LYS A 5 -18.23 -31.72 -12.78
N VAL A 6 -17.66 -31.97 -13.96
CA VAL A 6 -16.52 -31.19 -14.48
C VAL A 6 -16.95 -29.78 -14.90
N VAL A 7 -18.11 -29.64 -15.57
CA VAL A 7 -18.69 -28.34 -15.93
C VAL A 7 -18.99 -27.52 -14.67
N HIS A 8 -19.61 -28.14 -13.66
CA HIS A 8 -19.89 -27.47 -12.39
C HIS A 8 -18.59 -27.04 -11.67
N TRP A 9 -17.52 -27.83 -11.69
CA TRP A 9 -16.22 -27.46 -11.11
C TRP A 9 -15.53 -26.30 -11.84
N ILE A 10 -15.59 -26.29 -13.18
CA ILE A 10 -15.03 -25.21 -14.01
C ILE A 10 -15.84 -23.92 -13.79
N GLU A 11 -17.17 -23.99 -13.72
CA GLU A 11 -18.02 -22.84 -13.43
C GLU A 11 -17.80 -22.32 -12.02
N PHE A 12 -17.69 -23.19 -11.01
CA PHE A 12 -17.40 -22.76 -9.63
C PHE A 12 -16.01 -22.14 -9.49
N GLY A 13 -15.00 -22.71 -10.17
CA GLY A 13 -13.65 -22.15 -10.23
C GLY A 13 -13.62 -20.79 -10.94
N ARG A 14 -14.41 -20.62 -12.01
CA ARG A 14 -14.54 -19.36 -12.74
C ARG A 14 -15.30 -18.29 -11.95
N ILE A 15 -16.33 -18.67 -11.21
CA ILE A 15 -17.08 -17.77 -10.29
C ILE A 15 -16.19 -17.35 -9.12
N SER A 16 -15.47 -18.29 -8.49
CA SER A 16 -14.49 -18.01 -7.45
C SER A 16 -13.37 -17.10 -7.95
N TYR A 17 -12.88 -17.31 -9.17
CA TYR A 17 -11.87 -16.45 -9.80
C TYR A 17 -12.40 -15.05 -10.10
N LEU A 18 -13.62 -14.91 -10.63
CA LEU A 18 -14.23 -13.60 -10.91
C LEU A 18 -14.56 -12.82 -9.63
N GLU A 19 -15.03 -13.50 -8.58
CA GLU A 19 -15.20 -12.91 -7.24
C GLU A 19 -13.84 -12.45 -6.69
N THR A 20 -12.81 -13.28 -6.81
CA THR A 20 -11.45 -12.93 -6.40
C THR A 20 -10.93 -11.73 -7.19
N MET A 21 -11.16 -11.67 -8.51
CA MET A 21 -10.78 -10.56 -9.38
C MET A 21 -11.55 -9.27 -9.05
N LYS A 22 -12.84 -9.34 -8.70
CA LYS A 22 -13.62 -8.19 -8.24
C LYS A 22 -13.13 -7.66 -6.89
N VAL A 23 -12.82 -8.56 -5.96
CA VAL A 23 -12.23 -8.22 -4.67
C VAL A 23 -10.85 -7.60 -4.87
N MET A 24 -10.02 -8.17 -5.74
CA MET A 24 -8.70 -7.64 -6.10
C MET A 24 -8.82 -6.28 -6.79
N ALA A 25 -9.77 -6.09 -7.73
CA ALA A 25 -9.99 -4.81 -8.37
C ALA A 25 -10.46 -3.73 -7.38
N HIS A 26 -11.34 -4.07 -6.42
CA HIS A 26 -11.68 -3.16 -5.32
C HIS A 26 -10.46 -2.87 -4.43
N LEU A 27 -9.64 -3.89 -4.16
CA LEU A 27 -8.43 -3.73 -3.37
C LEU A 27 -7.34 -2.94 -4.10
N TYR A 28 -7.29 -2.94 -5.43
CA TYR A 28 -6.25 -2.26 -6.23
C TYR A 28 -6.68 -0.90 -6.80
N ILE A 29 -7.98 -0.60 -6.83
CA ILE A 29 -8.52 0.67 -7.36
C ILE A 29 -9.20 1.47 -6.25
N VAL A 30 -10.09 0.84 -5.48
CA VAL A 30 -10.92 1.54 -4.48
C VAL A 30 -10.16 1.73 -3.16
N ALA A 31 -9.42 0.73 -2.70
CA ALA A 31 -8.68 0.85 -1.44
C ALA A 31 -7.51 1.86 -1.47
N PRO A 32 -6.70 2.01 -2.54
CA PRO A 32 -5.76 3.12 -2.65
C PRO A 32 -6.46 4.47 -2.66
N GLY A 33 -7.60 4.59 -3.37
CA GLY A 33 -8.40 5.81 -3.41
C GLY A 33 -8.99 6.18 -2.05
N ILE A 34 -9.46 5.19 -1.28
CA ILE A 34 -9.96 5.41 0.09
C ILE A 34 -8.80 5.77 1.03
N LEU A 35 -7.67 5.06 0.96
CA LEU A 35 -6.44 5.44 1.67
C LEU A 35 -6.02 6.87 1.29
N PHE A 36 -6.30 7.27 0.05
CA PHE A 36 -5.97 8.59 -0.49
C PHE A 36 -6.81 9.66 0.10
N ILE A 37 -8.11 9.51 -0.04
CA ILE A 37 -9.08 10.40 0.57
C ILE A 37 -8.87 10.46 2.09
N LEU A 38 -8.64 9.34 2.77
CA LEU A 38 -8.40 9.32 4.22
C LEU A 38 -7.12 10.07 4.59
N SER A 39 -5.99 9.78 3.96
CA SER A 39 -4.76 10.50 4.29
C SER A 39 -4.86 11.98 3.90
N PHE A 40 -5.54 12.31 2.79
CA PHE A 40 -5.75 13.69 2.35
C PHE A 40 -6.68 14.48 3.29
N ILE A 41 -7.76 13.87 3.77
CA ILE A 41 -8.66 14.42 4.81
C ILE A 41 -7.89 14.65 6.11
N ILE A 42 -6.99 13.72 6.48
CA ILE A 42 -6.16 13.87 7.68
C ILE A 42 -5.05 14.90 7.42
N LEU A 43 -4.51 15.07 6.21
CA LEU A 43 -3.45 16.04 5.90
C LEU A 43 -3.97 17.48 5.76
N LEU A 44 -5.20 17.67 5.25
CA LEU A 44 -5.87 18.97 5.08
C LEU A 44 -5.81 19.88 6.33
N PRO A 45 -6.05 19.39 7.56
CA PRO A 45 -5.95 20.22 8.77
C PRO A 45 -4.53 20.47 9.30
N PHE A 46 -3.50 19.75 8.84
CA PHE A 46 -2.14 19.83 9.41
C PHE A 46 -1.09 20.49 8.49
N GLY A 47 -1.54 21.11 7.39
CA GLY A 47 -0.63 21.69 6.39
C GLY A 47 -0.09 20.61 5.47
N GLY A 48 -0.01 20.93 4.16
CA GLY A 48 0.18 19.99 3.07
C GLY A 48 1.35 19.03 3.21
N ILE A 49 1.39 18.04 2.31
CA ILE A 49 2.48 17.05 2.18
C ILE A 49 3.79 17.82 1.91
N GLN A 50 4.44 18.29 2.97
CA GLN A 50 5.77 18.86 2.86
C GLN A 50 6.73 17.69 2.74
N SER A 51 7.22 17.48 1.52
CA SER A 51 8.40 16.68 1.25
C SER A 51 9.49 17.09 2.24
N TYR A 52 10.05 16.09 2.92
CA TYR A 52 11.15 16.28 3.85
C TYR A 52 12.31 17.00 3.15
N PRO A 53 12.75 18.18 3.63
CA PRO A 53 13.91 18.85 3.07
C PRO A 53 15.14 18.11 3.60
N GLY A 54 15.75 17.25 2.79
CA GLY A 54 16.99 16.59 3.20
C GLY A 54 17.54 15.52 2.28
N ARG A 55 16.70 14.86 1.47
CA ARG A 55 17.14 13.94 0.41
C ARG A 55 16.15 13.98 -0.75
N ASP A 56 16.26 15.01 -1.56
CA ASP A 56 15.20 15.48 -2.45
C ASP A 56 15.07 14.70 -3.78
N PHE A 57 15.29 13.38 -3.74
CA PHE A 57 15.06 12.54 -4.92
C PHE A 57 13.59 12.58 -5.33
N GLY A 58 12.68 12.59 -4.35
CA GLY A 58 11.24 12.73 -4.59
C GLY A 58 10.84 14.09 -5.16
N GLY A 59 11.38 15.19 -4.63
CA GLY A 59 11.09 16.54 -5.13
C GLY A 59 11.67 16.80 -6.52
N THR A 60 12.91 16.35 -6.77
CA THR A 60 13.55 16.45 -8.10
C THR A 60 12.75 15.69 -9.15
N VAL A 61 12.34 14.46 -8.83
CA VAL A 61 11.49 13.65 -9.73
C VAL A 61 10.15 14.32 -10.01
N VAL A 62 9.47 14.85 -8.98
CA VAL A 62 8.20 15.55 -9.15
C VAL A 62 8.37 16.80 -10.02
N GLN A 63 9.46 17.54 -9.84
CA GLN A 63 9.76 18.73 -10.61
C GLN A 63 10.10 18.41 -12.07
N GLU A 64 10.89 17.38 -12.32
CA GLU A 64 11.21 16.92 -13.68
C GLU A 64 9.99 16.33 -14.41
N LEU A 65 9.11 15.63 -13.69
CA LEU A 65 7.83 15.15 -14.21
C LEU A 65 6.88 16.32 -14.53
N GLY A 66 6.77 17.30 -13.63
CA GLY A 66 5.92 18.49 -13.81
C GLY A 66 6.38 19.43 -14.91
N THR A 67 7.67 19.44 -15.23
CA THR A 67 8.25 20.22 -16.34
C THR A 67 8.29 19.45 -17.66
N GLY A 68 7.91 18.16 -17.68
CA GLY A 68 7.87 17.34 -18.89
C GLY A 68 9.24 16.94 -19.44
N ASN A 69 10.30 17.03 -18.62
CA ASN A 69 11.68 16.78 -19.04
C ASN A 69 12.11 15.31 -18.95
N LEU A 70 11.27 14.43 -18.39
CA LEU A 70 11.56 13.00 -18.26
C LEU A 70 11.13 12.22 -19.52
N ASP A 71 12.05 11.43 -20.04
CA ASP A 71 11.77 10.47 -21.10
C ASP A 71 11.06 9.22 -20.56
N LEU A 72 10.36 8.50 -21.44
CA LEU A 72 9.60 7.30 -21.08
C LEU A 72 10.45 6.23 -20.36
N PRO A 73 11.71 5.96 -20.76
CA PRO A 73 12.61 5.09 -20.01
C PRO A 73 12.82 5.52 -18.55
N SER A 74 13.01 6.81 -18.28
CA SER A 74 13.21 7.30 -16.91
C SER A 74 11.94 7.15 -16.06
N VAL A 75 10.75 7.33 -16.65
CA VAL A 75 9.47 7.07 -15.98
C VAL A 75 9.33 5.59 -15.59
N LEU A 76 9.74 4.67 -16.47
CA LEU A 76 9.70 3.23 -16.19
C LEU A 76 10.69 2.85 -15.07
N VAL A 77 11.92 3.36 -15.12
CA VAL A 77 12.94 3.13 -14.07
C VAL A 77 12.43 3.63 -12.72
N LEU A 78 11.80 4.80 -12.70
CA LEU A 78 11.20 5.37 -11.50
C LEU A 78 10.06 4.50 -10.96
N GLY A 79 9.19 4.00 -11.82
CA GLY A 79 8.12 3.07 -11.43
C GLY A 79 8.67 1.79 -10.80
N VAL A 80 9.72 1.21 -11.37
CA VAL A 80 10.40 0.04 -10.80
C VAL A 80 11.02 0.37 -9.44
N TYR A 81 11.68 1.52 -9.31
CA TYR A 81 12.26 1.96 -8.05
C TYR A 81 11.20 2.07 -6.94
N PHE A 82 10.07 2.74 -7.20
CA PHE A 82 8.99 2.86 -6.22
C PHE A 82 8.34 1.52 -5.88
N PHE A 83 8.24 0.61 -6.85
CA PHE A 83 7.73 -0.74 -6.59
C PHE A 83 8.67 -1.52 -5.66
N VAL A 84 9.98 -1.49 -5.91
CA VAL A 84 10.98 -2.16 -5.07
C VAL A 84 11.03 -1.56 -3.67
N ALA A 85 10.94 -0.23 -3.55
CA ALA A 85 10.85 0.46 -2.28
C ALA A 85 9.60 0.02 -1.49
N ALA A 86 8.42 0.07 -2.12
CA ALA A 86 7.17 -0.39 -1.51
C ALA A 86 7.26 -1.85 -1.07
N LEU A 87 7.81 -2.74 -1.90
CA LEU A 87 7.98 -4.16 -1.56
C LEU A 87 8.87 -4.33 -0.32
N THR A 88 9.99 -3.60 -0.29
CA THR A 88 10.97 -3.65 0.81
C THR A 88 10.32 -3.17 2.12
N GLU A 89 9.60 -2.05 2.08
CA GLU A 89 8.90 -1.50 3.23
C GLU A 89 7.77 -2.42 3.70
N GLU A 90 7.01 -3.03 2.78
CA GLU A 90 5.98 -3.99 3.15
C GLU A 90 6.55 -5.25 3.78
N TYR A 91 7.68 -5.73 3.26
CA TYR A 91 8.38 -6.86 3.84
C TYR A 91 8.87 -6.56 5.27
N LEU A 92 9.54 -5.42 5.46
CA LEU A 92 10.16 -5.04 6.73
C LEU A 92 9.15 -4.66 7.81
N PHE A 93 8.10 -3.92 7.47
CA PHE A 93 7.15 -3.39 8.46
C PHE A 93 5.87 -4.20 8.61
N ARG A 94 5.58 -5.13 7.67
CA ARG A 94 4.37 -5.97 7.75
C ARG A 94 4.73 -7.43 7.80
N PHE A 95 5.35 -7.99 6.76
CA PHE A 95 5.61 -9.43 6.73
C PHE A 95 6.46 -9.89 7.93
N LEU A 96 7.59 -9.24 8.20
CA LEU A 96 8.45 -9.62 9.32
C LEU A 96 7.77 -9.45 10.69
N PRO A 97 7.38 -8.25 11.15
CA PRO A 97 6.83 -8.11 12.50
C PRO A 97 5.42 -8.69 12.63
N VAL A 98 4.51 -8.37 11.69
CA VAL A 98 3.09 -8.72 11.77
C VAL A 98 2.83 -10.12 11.24
N GLY A 99 3.45 -10.50 10.12
CA GLY A 99 3.32 -11.84 9.55
C GLY A 99 3.88 -12.93 10.47
N LEU A 100 5.09 -12.76 11.00
CA LEU A 100 5.66 -13.71 11.97
C LEU A 100 4.84 -13.77 13.26
N ALA A 101 4.41 -12.62 13.79
CA ALA A 101 3.51 -12.59 14.95
C ALA A 101 2.20 -13.33 14.67
N ALA A 102 1.63 -13.19 13.47
CA ALA A 102 0.42 -13.89 13.09
C ALA A 102 0.62 -15.41 12.97
N ILE A 103 1.78 -15.87 12.49
CA ILE A 103 2.12 -17.30 12.46
C ILE A 103 2.17 -17.89 13.87
N ILE A 104 2.84 -17.19 14.79
CA ILE A 104 3.18 -17.72 16.11
C ILE A 104 2.03 -17.51 17.11
N LEU A 105 1.44 -16.31 17.13
CA LEU A 105 0.59 -15.84 18.22
C LEU A 105 -0.90 -15.86 17.87
N TRP A 106 -1.30 -15.87 16.60
CA TRP A 106 -2.69 -15.60 16.22
C TRP A 106 -3.73 -16.52 16.86
N ARG A 107 -3.41 -17.82 17.02
CA ARG A 107 -4.33 -18.80 17.61
C ARG A 107 -4.54 -18.60 19.12
N ARG A 108 -3.53 -18.10 19.82
CA ARG A 108 -3.51 -18.04 21.29
C ARG A 108 -3.68 -16.63 21.83
N PHE A 109 -3.12 -15.65 21.13
CA PHE A 109 -3.05 -14.25 21.54
C PHE A 109 -3.28 -13.30 20.34
N PRO A 110 -4.48 -13.29 19.72
CA PRO A 110 -4.76 -12.38 18.60
C PRO A 110 -4.61 -10.90 18.97
N LYS A 111 -4.85 -10.55 20.24
CA LYS A 111 -4.62 -9.18 20.77
C LYS A 111 -3.15 -8.78 20.71
N ALA A 112 -2.21 -9.71 20.89
CA ALA A 112 -0.78 -9.42 20.78
C ALA A 112 -0.39 -9.08 19.33
N VAL A 113 -0.97 -9.77 18.35
CA VAL A 113 -0.74 -9.46 16.92
C VAL A 113 -1.24 -8.06 16.58
N LEU A 114 -2.38 -7.65 17.14
CA LEU A 114 -2.90 -6.29 16.98
C LEU A 114 -1.95 -5.24 17.59
N LEU A 115 -1.45 -5.47 18.79
CA LEU A 115 -0.48 -4.57 19.44
C LEU A 115 0.82 -4.45 18.64
N ILE A 116 1.32 -5.56 18.10
CA ILE A 116 2.50 -5.57 17.23
C ILE A 116 2.23 -4.78 15.94
N SER A 117 1.02 -4.90 15.39
CA SER A 117 0.60 -4.12 14.21
C SER A 117 0.60 -2.62 14.51
N ILE A 118 0.10 -2.21 15.67
CA ILE A 118 0.13 -0.80 16.11
C ILE A 118 1.59 -0.33 16.26
N ALA A 119 2.43 -1.09 16.98
CA ALA A 119 3.82 -0.75 17.20
C ALA A 119 4.61 -0.62 15.89
N ALA A 120 4.49 -1.60 14.99
CA ALA A 120 5.13 -1.57 13.67
C ALA A 120 4.70 -0.35 12.85
N SER A 121 3.43 0.04 12.96
CA SER A 121 2.89 1.21 12.25
C SER A 121 3.40 2.53 12.82
N PHE A 122 3.52 2.65 14.14
CA PHE A 122 4.16 3.82 14.77
C PHE A 122 5.63 3.94 14.40
N ILE A 123 6.38 2.82 14.38
CA ILE A 123 7.79 2.81 13.93
C ILE A 123 7.88 3.25 12.47
N PHE A 124 7.01 2.71 11.60
CA PHE A 124 6.92 3.14 10.20
C PHE A 124 6.67 4.64 10.09
N GLY A 125 5.68 5.17 10.82
CA GLY A 125 5.36 6.59 10.80
C GLY A 125 6.49 7.48 11.31
N TYR A 126 7.20 7.05 12.36
CA TYR A 126 8.33 7.78 12.92
C TYR A 126 9.52 7.87 11.96
N ILE A 127 9.81 6.79 11.22
CA ILE A 127 10.91 6.74 10.25
C ILE A 127 10.62 7.63 9.03
N HIS A 128 9.37 7.65 8.55
CA HIS A 128 9.02 8.36 7.31
C HIS A 128 8.63 9.82 7.51
N ALA A 129 7.90 10.13 8.59
CA ALA A 129 7.47 11.48 8.87
C ALA A 129 7.20 11.67 10.37
N PRO A 130 8.22 11.91 11.21
CA PRO A 130 8.04 12.06 12.65
C PRO A 130 7.10 13.23 13.02
N ASN A 131 7.06 14.30 12.21
CA ASN A 131 6.14 15.43 12.38
C ASN A 131 4.68 15.08 12.00
N TYR A 132 4.48 14.04 11.18
CA TYR A 132 3.18 13.55 10.75
C TYR A 132 2.96 12.09 11.22
N LEU A 133 3.50 11.76 12.40
CA LEU A 133 3.52 10.41 12.96
C LEU A 133 2.12 9.78 12.98
N ILE A 134 1.10 10.55 13.36
CA ILE A 134 -0.28 10.06 13.44
C ILE A 134 -0.80 9.70 12.04
N VAL A 135 -0.55 10.55 11.04
CA VAL A 135 -0.96 10.31 9.65
C VAL A 135 -0.27 9.06 9.12
N MET A 136 1.06 9.05 9.09
CA MET A 136 1.83 7.93 8.51
C MET A 136 1.66 6.64 9.31
N GLY A 137 1.52 6.75 10.63
CA GLY A 137 1.24 5.62 11.50
C GLY A 137 -0.16 5.04 11.27
N SER A 138 -1.18 5.87 11.09
CA SER A 138 -2.54 5.38 10.77
C SER A 138 -2.60 4.68 9.40
N THR A 139 -1.94 5.23 8.38
CA THR A 139 -1.82 4.58 7.07
C THR A 139 -1.08 3.25 7.16
N GLY A 140 0.03 3.22 7.91
CA GLY A 140 0.76 1.99 8.21
C GLY A 140 -0.11 0.93 8.89
N PHE A 141 -0.96 1.35 9.82
CA PHE A 141 -1.85 0.46 10.56
C PHE A 141 -2.96 -0.12 9.67
N ILE A 142 -3.56 0.70 8.79
CA ILE A 142 -4.54 0.22 7.83
C ILE A 142 -3.92 -0.85 6.92
N LEU A 143 -2.70 -0.64 6.44
CA LEU A 143 -1.97 -1.64 5.65
C LEU A 143 -1.72 -2.94 6.43
N CYS A 144 -1.38 -2.86 7.72
CA CYS A 144 -1.24 -4.04 8.58
C CYS A 144 -2.57 -4.83 8.71
N VAL A 145 -3.68 -4.12 8.92
CA VAL A 145 -5.02 -4.74 9.04
C VAL A 145 -5.42 -5.41 7.72
N LEU A 146 -5.21 -4.74 6.59
CA LEU A 146 -5.49 -5.31 5.26
C LEU A 146 -4.62 -6.54 4.99
N PHE A 147 -3.33 -6.48 5.30
CA PHE A 147 -2.41 -7.61 5.19
C PHE A 147 -2.92 -8.83 5.98
N LEU A 148 -3.27 -8.63 7.27
CA LEU A 148 -3.82 -9.68 8.13
C LEU A 148 -5.16 -10.22 7.59
N LYS A 149 -6.04 -9.36 7.11
CA LYS A 149 -7.33 -9.74 6.53
C LYS A 149 -7.14 -10.62 5.30
N ILE A 150 -6.29 -10.21 4.36
CA ILE A 150 -6.00 -10.96 3.14
C ILE A 150 -5.36 -12.30 3.48
N TRP A 151 -4.38 -12.31 4.37
CA TRP A 151 -3.79 -13.57 4.85
C TRP A 151 -4.84 -14.50 5.47
N ARG A 152 -5.75 -13.98 6.31
CA ARG A 152 -6.79 -14.82 6.92
C ARG A 152 -7.77 -15.39 5.92
N SER A 153 -8.16 -14.61 4.91
CA SER A 153 -9.10 -15.03 3.87
C SER A 153 -8.47 -15.99 2.86
N GLN A 154 -7.26 -15.70 2.40
CA GLN A 154 -6.59 -16.42 1.31
C GLN A 154 -5.59 -17.48 1.79
N LYS A 155 -5.29 -17.52 3.09
CA LYS A 155 -4.29 -18.40 3.74
C LYS A 155 -2.88 -18.31 3.15
N SER A 156 -2.57 -17.24 2.42
CA SER A 156 -1.28 -17.03 1.76
C SER A 156 -0.67 -15.70 2.17
N PHE A 157 0.51 -15.75 2.80
CA PHE A 157 1.28 -14.54 3.10
C PHE A 157 1.89 -13.92 1.84
N ALA A 158 2.20 -14.71 0.81
CA ALA A 158 2.69 -14.19 -0.45
C ALA A 158 1.64 -13.30 -1.13
N LEU A 159 0.36 -13.73 -1.13
CA LEU A 159 -0.74 -12.91 -1.63
C LEU A 159 -0.96 -11.67 -0.77
N ALA A 160 -0.91 -11.79 0.56
CA ALA A 160 -1.04 -10.65 1.46
C ALA A 160 0.06 -9.60 1.22
N LEU A 161 1.32 -10.04 1.06
CA LEU A 161 2.47 -9.17 0.79
C LEU A 161 2.38 -8.53 -0.60
N ALA A 162 2.02 -9.30 -1.63
CA ALA A 162 1.85 -8.76 -2.98
C ALA A 162 0.73 -7.72 -3.03
N SER A 163 -0.40 -7.98 -2.37
CA SER A 163 -1.51 -7.05 -2.30
C SER A 163 -1.19 -5.79 -1.51
N SER A 164 -0.52 -5.90 -0.36
CA SER A 164 -0.11 -4.72 0.42
C SER A 164 0.97 -3.91 -0.31
N THR A 165 1.88 -4.56 -1.02
CA THR A 165 2.90 -3.92 -1.88
C THR A 165 2.25 -3.13 -3.00
N ALA A 166 1.30 -3.72 -3.72
CA ALA A 166 0.60 -3.02 -4.79
C ALA A 166 -0.26 -1.86 -4.27
N LEU A 167 -0.90 -2.00 -3.10
CA LEU A 167 -1.59 -0.91 -2.42
C LEU A 167 -0.65 0.26 -2.09
N HIS A 168 0.51 -0.06 -1.51
CA HIS A 168 1.51 0.93 -1.12
C HIS A 168 2.20 1.56 -2.35
N PHE A 169 2.46 0.79 -3.39
CA PHE A 169 2.96 1.33 -4.65
C PHE A 169 1.95 2.31 -5.27
N SER A 170 0.67 1.91 -5.36
CA SER A 170 -0.39 2.79 -5.86
C SER A 170 -0.54 4.06 -5.01
N TRP A 171 -0.40 3.94 -3.69
CA TRP A 171 -0.35 5.07 -2.75
C TRP A 171 0.72 6.08 -3.15
N ASN A 172 1.95 5.61 -3.30
CA ASN A 172 3.11 6.44 -3.66
C ASN A 172 2.89 7.10 -5.03
N MET A 173 2.39 6.34 -6.02
CA MET A 173 2.08 6.88 -7.35
C MET A 173 1.02 7.99 -7.31
N MET A 174 -0.04 7.83 -6.51
CA MET A 174 -1.06 8.88 -6.37
C MET A 174 -0.48 10.17 -5.77
N ILE A 175 0.35 10.06 -4.73
CA ILE A 175 1.04 11.22 -4.15
C ILE A 175 1.92 11.93 -5.19
N ILE A 176 2.69 11.17 -5.96
CA ILE A 176 3.55 11.74 -7.02
C ILE A 176 2.70 12.48 -8.05
N VAL A 177 1.63 11.86 -8.57
CA VAL A 177 0.75 12.49 -9.56
C VAL A 177 0.15 13.80 -9.03
N VAL A 178 -0.31 13.82 -7.78
CA VAL A 178 -0.89 15.01 -7.16
C VAL A 178 0.15 16.12 -7.01
N ASN A 179 1.37 15.78 -6.55
CA ASN A 179 2.44 16.75 -6.42
C ASN A 179 2.88 17.30 -7.80
N VAL A 180 2.91 16.45 -8.84
CA VAL A 180 3.20 16.87 -10.22
C VAL A 180 2.16 17.87 -10.72
N ILE A 181 0.88 17.62 -10.47
CA ILE A 181 -0.21 18.55 -10.81
C ILE A 181 -0.01 19.88 -10.08
N PHE A 182 0.35 19.86 -8.78
CA PHE A 182 0.51 21.07 -8.00
C PHE A 182 1.69 21.92 -8.50
N VAL A 183 2.82 21.28 -8.83
CA VAL A 183 3.97 21.97 -9.45
C VAL A 183 3.61 22.56 -10.81
N ALA A 184 2.91 21.80 -11.66
CA ALA A 184 2.46 22.29 -12.97
C ALA A 184 1.51 23.49 -12.87
N LEU A 185 0.79 23.62 -11.75
CA LEU A 185 -0.09 24.75 -11.45
C LEU A 185 0.60 25.90 -10.68
N GLY A 186 1.89 25.76 -10.33
CA GLY A 186 2.62 26.76 -9.54
C GLY A 186 2.14 26.89 -8.09
N LEU A 187 1.58 25.82 -7.51
CA LEU A 187 1.04 25.77 -6.15
C LEU A 187 2.05 25.25 -5.11
N LEU A 188 3.21 24.77 -5.58
CA LEU A 188 4.39 24.32 -4.82
C LEU A 188 5.63 24.97 -5.44
#